data_AF-A0A2P8R2R8-F1
#
_entry.id   AF-A0A2P8R2R8-F1
#
_cell.length_a   1.000
_cell.length_b   1.000
_cell.length_c   1.000
_cell.angle_alpha   90.00
_cell.angle_beta   90.00
_cell.angle_gamma   90.00
#
_symmetry.space_group_name_H-M   'P 1'
#
loop_
_entity.id
_entity.type
_entity.pdbx_description
1 polymer ?
#
loop_
_entity_poly.entity_id
_entity_poly.type
_entity_poly.pdbx_seq_one_letter_code
_entity_poly.pdbx_strand_id
1 'polypeptide(L)' 'MEKENLIKQTCKELGLTYKQLADAIGYGEGAIKNSASTGNISETMQYAIKMYKRILELETELNKANKIKENLREWLK' A
#
# COMPACT_ATOMS: atom_id res chain seq x y z
N MET A 1 12.71 -18.22 13.26
CA MET A 1 11.90 -17.70 12.15
C MET A 1 12.50 -16.38 11.72
N GLU A 2 13.00 -16.27 10.49
CA GLU A 2 13.50 -14.99 9.97
C GLU A 2 12.34 -13.99 9.88
N LYS A 3 12.58 -12.78 10.35
CA LYS A 3 11.62 -11.67 10.29
C LYS A 3 11.41 -11.31 8.81
N GLU A 4 10.18 -11.46 8.31
CA GLU A 4 9.83 -11.07 6.93
C GLU A 4 10.22 -9.60 6.69
N ASN A 5 10.76 -9.27 5.51
CA ASN A 5 11.11 -7.89 5.18
C ASN A 5 9.86 -7.05 4.79
N LEU A 6 10.04 -5.73 4.74
CA LEU A 6 8.98 -4.76 4.49
C LEU A 6 8.14 -5.05 3.23
N ILE A 7 8.76 -5.51 2.15
CA ILE A 7 8.05 -5.85 0.90
C ILE A 7 7.14 -7.05 1.10
N LYS A 8 7.68 -8.15 1.65
CA LYS A 8 6.90 -9.37 1.92
C LYS A 8 5.72 -9.09 2.85
N GLN A 9 5.95 -8.33 3.92
CA GLN A 9 4.91 -7.91 4.85
C GLN A 9 3.83 -7.09 4.15
N THR A 10 4.23 -6.09 3.36
CA THR A 10 3.28 -5.21 2.65
C THR A 10 2.43 -5.97 1.65
N CYS A 11 3.02 -6.85 0.85
CA CYS A 11 2.29 -7.69 -0.09
C CYS A 11 1.28 -8.61 0.61
N LYS A 12 1.66 -9.19 1.76
CA LYS A 12 0.78 -10.04 2.56
C LYS A 12 -0.37 -9.26 3.20
N GLU A 13 -0.07 -8.11 3.78
CA GLU A 13 -1.04 -7.22 4.43
C GLU A 13 -2.09 -6.69 3.45
N LEU A 14 -1.66 -6.31 2.24
CA LEU A 14 -2.52 -5.70 1.23
C LEU A 14 -3.07 -6.70 0.20
N GLY A 15 -2.69 -7.97 0.28
CA GLY A 15 -3.09 -9.00 -0.69
C GLY A 15 -2.55 -8.74 -2.11
N LEU A 16 -1.36 -8.15 -2.22
CA LEU A 16 -0.75 -7.75 -3.49
C LEU A 16 0.32 -8.74 -3.93
N THR A 17 0.44 -8.95 -5.24
CA THR A 17 1.63 -9.55 -5.86
C THR A 17 2.79 -8.55 -5.87
N TYR A 18 4.02 -9.04 -6.06
CA TYR A 18 5.18 -8.16 -6.22
C TYR A 18 5.05 -7.22 -7.41
N LYS A 19 4.45 -7.69 -8.51
CA LYS A 19 4.17 -6.86 -9.68
C LYS A 19 3.23 -5.71 -9.34
N GLN A 20 2.11 -6.00 -8.67
CA GLN A 20 1.15 -4.96 -8.28
C GLN A 20 1.74 -3.94 -7.32
N LEU A 21 2.56 -4.37 -6.36
CA LEU A 21 3.27 -3.43 -5.50
C LEU A 21 4.26 -2.59 -6.32
N ALA A 22 5.04 -3.21 -7.21
CA ALA A 22 5.99 -2.53 -8.07
C ALA A 22 5.33 -1.43 -8.90
N ASP A 23 4.22 -1.76 -9.57
CA ASP A 23 3.43 -0.82 -10.38
C ASP A 23 2.89 0.33 -9.51
N ALA A 24 2.38 0.03 -8.30
CA ALA A 24 1.83 1.03 -7.40
C ALA A 24 2.87 2.03 -6.85
N ILE A 25 4.12 1.60 -6.69
CA ILE A 25 5.19 2.43 -6.12
C ILE A 25 6.20 2.95 -7.16
N GLY A 26 5.98 2.66 -8.46
CA GLY A 26 6.80 3.17 -9.56
C GLY A 26 8.13 2.45 -9.76
N TYR A 27 8.22 1.16 -9.45
CA TYR A 27 9.41 0.33 -9.63
C TYR A 27 9.13 -0.82 -10.61
N GLY A 28 10.20 -1.40 -11.19
CA GLY A 28 10.08 -2.64 -11.95
C GLY A 28 9.94 -3.87 -11.04
N GLU A 29 9.16 -4.86 -11.47
CA GLU A 29 8.93 -6.12 -10.71
C GLU A 29 10.24 -6.82 -10.30
N GLY A 30 11.24 -6.83 -11.19
CA GLY A 30 12.57 -7.41 -10.91
C GLY A 30 13.30 -6.74 -9.74
N ALA A 31 13.17 -5.41 -9.60
CA ALA A 31 13.77 -4.67 -8.49
C ALA A 31 13.09 -5.03 -7.16
N ILE A 32 11.76 -5.06 -7.13
CA ILE A 32 10.99 -5.48 -5.95
C ILE A 32 11.31 -6.92 -5.56
N LYS A 33 11.35 -7.84 -6.53
CA LYS A 33 11.67 -9.25 -6.27
C LYS A 33 13.08 -9.42 -5.71
N ASN A 34 14.07 -8.72 -6.27
CA ASN A 34 15.44 -8.77 -5.77
C ASN A 34 15.54 -8.22 -4.33
N SER A 35 14.94 -7.06 -4.06
CA SER A 35 14.91 -6.48 -2.71
C SER A 35 14.14 -7.35 -1.71
N ALA A 36 13.06 -8.02 -2.14
CA ALA A 36 12.31 -8.97 -1.32
C ALA A 36 13.10 -10.26 -1.03
N SER A 37 13.94 -10.71 -1.95
CA SER A 37 14.78 -11.90 -1.76
C SER A 37 16.01 -11.61 -0.92
N THR A 38 16.70 -10.50 -1.18
CA THR A 38 17.96 -10.13 -0.53
C THR A 38 17.78 -9.42 0.82
N GLY A 39 16.59 -8.85 1.08
CA GLY A 39 16.34 -8.01 2.25
C GLY A 39 16.93 -6.59 2.12
N ASN A 40 17.68 -6.30 1.05
CA ASN A 40 18.24 -4.98 0.80
C ASN A 40 17.20 -4.09 0.13
N ILE A 41 16.54 -3.27 0.94
CA ILE A 41 15.50 -2.32 0.52
C ILE A 41 16.06 -0.91 0.66
N SER A 42 16.20 -0.18 -0.46
CA SER A 42 16.69 1.20 -0.42
C SER A 42 15.74 2.10 0.39
N GLU A 43 16.29 3.15 1.00
CA GLU A 43 15.47 4.13 1.74
C GLU A 43 14.36 4.73 0.88
N THR A 44 14.66 4.98 -0.41
CA THR A 44 13.68 5.48 -1.38
C THR A 44 12.52 4.51 -1.60
N MET A 45 12.78 3.21 -1.68
CA MET A 45 11.75 2.18 -1.82
C MET A 45 10.94 2.01 -0.53
N GLN A 46 11.59 2.07 0.63
CA GLN A 46 10.89 2.07 1.92
C GLN A 46 9.94 3.27 2.04
N TYR A 47 10.40 4.46 1.63
CA TYR A 47 9.59 5.66 1.61
C TYR A 47 8.41 5.55 0.63
N ALA A 48 8.65 5.02 -0.57
CA ALA A 48 7.59 4.80 -1.56
C ALA A 48 6.49 3.85 -1.04
N ILE A 49 6.88 2.74 -0.38
CA ILE A 49 5.94 1.83 0.29
C ILE A 49 5.15 2.55 1.39
N LYS A 50 5.84 3.36 2.22
CA LYS A 50 5.19 4.14 3.29
C LYS A 50 4.17 5.13 2.72
N MET A 51 4.52 5.84 1.64
CA MET A 51 3.61 6.79 1.00
C MET A 51 2.41 6.10 0.38
N TYR A 52 2.61 4.95 -0.28
CA TYR A 52 1.52 4.16 -0.83
C TYR A 52 0.52 3.73 0.26
N LYS A 53 1.00 3.22 1.40
CA LYS A 53 0.12 2.90 2.55
C LYS A 53 -0.65 4.11 3.06
N ARG A 54 0.00 5.28 3.14
CA ARG A 54 -0.66 6.52 3.56
C ARG A 54 -1.76 6.95 2.57
N ILE A 55 -1.55 6.75 1.27
CA ILE A 55 -2.57 7.03 0.24
C ILE A 55 -3.79 6.14 0.47
N LEU A 56 -3.61 4.82 0.64
CA LEU A 56 -4.73 3.89 0.88
C LEU A 56 -5.52 4.22 2.16
N GLU A 57 -4.83 4.65 3.21
CA GLU A 57 -5.46 5.11 4.46
C GLU A 57 -6.31 6.36 4.21
N LEU A 58 -5.75 7.36 3.53
CA LEU A 58 -6.46 8.60 3.18
C LEU A 58 -7.67 8.35 2.28
N GLU A 59 -7.56 7.47 1.28
CA GLU A 59 -8.69 7.06 0.43
C GLU A 59 -9.80 6.40 1.25
N THR A 60 -9.42 5.60 2.26
CA THR A 60 -10.38 4.98 3.19
C THR A 60 -11.09 6.02 4.05
N GLU A 61 -10.36 6.98 4.61
CA GLU A 61 -10.92 8.09 5.40
C GLU A 61 -11.87 8.95 4.55
N LEU A 62 -11.46 9.30 3.33
CA LEU A 62 -12.26 10.08 2.39
C LEU A 62 -13.56 9.34 2.03
N ASN A 63 -13.49 8.04 1.76
CA ASN A 63 -14.67 7.23 1.50
C ASN A 63 -15.63 7.19 2.69
N LYS A 64 -15.12 7.10 3.93
CA LYS A 64 -15.96 7.16 5.14
C LYS A 64 -16.65 8.51 5.26
N ALA A 65 -15.92 9.61 5.07
CA ALA A 65 -16.48 10.97 5.13
C ALA A 65 -17.57 11.19 4.07
N ASN A 66 -17.34 10.72 2.84
CA ASN A 66 -18.33 10.80 1.76
C ASN A 66 -19.59 9.99 2.06
N LYS A 67 -19.46 8.77 2.58
CA LYS A 67 -20.61 7.94 2.98
C LYS A 67 -21.45 8.59 4.08
N ILE A 68 -20.82 9.20 5.08
CA ILE A 68 -21.54 9.93 6.13
C ILE A 68 -22.35 11.08 5.51
N LYS A 69 -21.72 11.86 4.62
CA LYS A 69 -22.37 12.97 3.92
C LYS A 69 -23.55 12.51 3.07
N GLU A 70 -23.42 11.37 2.39
CA GLU A 70 -24.48 10.78 1.56
C GLU A 70 -25.65 10.31 2.41
N ASN A 71 -25.38 9.50 3.45
CA ASN A 71 -26.42 9.02 4.37
C ASN A 71 -27.20 10.17 5.03
N LEU A 72 -26.51 11.24 5.45
CA LEU A 72 -27.17 12.43 6.00
C LEU A 72 -28.05 13.13 4.96
N ARG A 73 -27.63 13.20 3.70
CA ARG A 73 -28.43 13.77 2.61
C ARG A 73 -29.65 12.93 2.29
N GLU A 74 -29.54 11.61 2.34
CA GLU A 74 -30.66 10.70 2.15
C GLU A 74 -31.69 10.82 3.28
N TRP A 75 -31.23 10.96 4.54
CA TRP A 75 -32.12 11.08 5.70
C TRP A 75 -32.90 12.40 5.77
N LEU A 76 -32.34 13.48 5.21
CA LEU A 76 -32.97 14.80 5.18
C LEU A 76 -33.93 15.01 4.00
N LYS A 77 -34.03 14.05 3.08
CA LYS A 77 -35.00 14.05 1.96
C LYS A 77 -36.24 13.25 2.34
#